data_AF-A0A8C4X002-F1
#
_entry.id   AF-A0A8C4X002-F1
#
_cell.length_a   1.000
_cell.length_b   1.000
_cell.length_c   1.000
_cell.angle_alpha   90.00
_cell.angle_beta   90.00
_cell.angle_gamma   90.00
#
_symmetry.space_group_name_H-M   'P 1'
#
loop_
_entity.id
_entity.type
_entity.pdbx_description
1 polymer ?
#
loop_
_entity_poly.entity_id
_entity_poly.type
_entity_poly.pdbx_seq_one_letter_code
_entity_poly.pdbx_strand_id
1 'polypeptide(L)'
;MAVMESIDWAWACGKDPSTQLLVFLDFQSLATFPPSHELRVLPCEVAAVAYTLREGISQKFHSFINPGKIPLGYRYLCKSTSEFTHKLPLDGPAEGIGDPGLVANDLLDFIKKSTGTPYLVFCHDDEKQKVEDCLLWLSEKTGEVFYSVAACFAVNTNY
;
A
#
# COMPACT_ATOMS: atom_id res chain seq x y z
N MET A 1 14.25 -12.62 -3.62
CA MET A 1 14.79 -13.90 -3.10
C MET A 1 14.79 -13.95 -1.57
N ALA A 2 15.11 -12.85 -0.85
CA ALA A 2 15.22 -12.85 0.62
C ALA A 2 13.89 -12.93 1.43
N VAL A 3 12.73 -12.61 0.85
CA VAL A 3 11.46 -12.61 1.62
C VAL A 3 10.79 -13.97 1.64
N MET A 4 10.86 -14.73 0.55
CA MET A 4 10.24 -16.06 0.55
C MET A 4 10.95 -16.98 1.58
N GLU A 5 12.27 -16.82 1.71
CA GLU A 5 13.06 -17.40 2.82
C GLU A 5 12.64 -16.85 4.21
N SER A 6 12.08 -15.64 4.28
CA SER A 6 11.61 -15.03 5.52
C SER A 6 10.27 -15.59 6.03
N ILE A 7 9.37 -15.93 5.11
CA ILE A 7 8.14 -16.62 5.45
C ILE A 7 8.47 -18.09 5.76
N ASP A 8 9.29 -18.76 4.95
CA ASP A 8 9.67 -20.15 5.22
C ASP A 8 10.33 -20.34 6.59
N TRP A 9 11.14 -19.40 7.10
CA TRP A 9 11.71 -19.52 8.46
C TRP A 9 10.65 -19.43 9.57
N ALA A 10 9.63 -18.58 9.41
CA ALA A 10 8.60 -18.39 10.42
C ALA A 10 7.75 -19.66 10.60
N TRP A 11 7.53 -20.39 9.49
CA TRP A 11 6.85 -21.68 9.47
C TRP A 11 7.77 -22.82 9.93
N ALA A 12 9.08 -22.74 9.64
CA ALA A 12 10.08 -23.72 10.08
C ALA A 12 10.35 -23.71 11.60
N CYS A 13 10.02 -22.63 12.32
CA CYS A 13 10.23 -22.51 13.77
C CYS A 13 9.17 -23.22 14.65
N GLY A 14 8.25 -24.00 14.07
CA GLY A 14 7.24 -24.74 14.85
C GLY A 14 6.18 -23.86 15.52
N LYS A 15 6.07 -22.59 15.10
CA LYS A 15 4.95 -21.72 15.49
C LYS A 15 3.70 -22.14 14.72
N ASP A 16 2.54 -22.09 15.38
CA ASP A 16 1.26 -22.37 14.75
C ASP A 16 1.00 -21.37 13.62
N PRO A 17 1.00 -21.80 12.35
CA PRO A 17 0.84 -20.88 11.22
C PRO A 17 -0.49 -20.14 11.25
N SER A 18 -1.51 -20.68 11.94
CA SER A 18 -2.80 -20.02 12.03
C SER A 18 -2.76 -18.70 12.81
N THR A 19 -1.76 -18.53 13.66
CA THR A 19 -1.53 -17.34 14.49
C THR A 19 -0.59 -16.31 13.85
N GLN A 20 -0.04 -16.63 12.67
CA GLN A 20 0.85 -15.71 11.98
C GLN A 20 0.05 -14.48 11.51
N LEU A 21 0.51 -13.30 11.91
CA LEU A 21 -0.08 -12.02 11.51
C LEU A 21 0.50 -11.58 10.17
N LEU A 22 -0.41 -11.32 9.23
CA LEU A 22 -0.14 -10.86 7.87
C LEU A 22 -0.77 -9.48 7.71
N VAL A 23 -0.05 -8.53 7.10
CA VAL A 23 -0.60 -7.21 6.78
C VAL A 23 -0.75 -7.10 5.27
N PHE A 24 -2.00 -7.00 4.80
CA PHE A 24 -2.30 -6.73 3.41
C PHE A 24 -2.46 -5.22 3.20
N LEU A 25 -1.91 -4.69 2.11
CA LEU A 25 -1.86 -3.27 1.81
C LEU A 25 -2.20 -3.06 0.33
N ASP A 26 -3.02 -2.06 0.04
CA ASP A 26 -3.32 -1.60 -1.31
C ASP A 26 -3.48 -0.07 -1.35
N PHE A 27 -3.28 0.49 -2.54
CA PHE A 27 -3.43 1.92 -2.83
C PHE A 27 -4.30 2.14 -4.05
N GLN A 28 -5.10 3.21 -4.04
CA GLN A 28 -5.58 3.84 -5.26
C GLN A 28 -4.72 5.05 -5.59
N SER A 29 -4.53 5.29 -6.89
CA SER A 29 -3.79 6.44 -7.40
C SER A 29 -4.58 7.16 -8.48
N LEU A 30 -4.45 8.49 -8.53
CA LEU A 30 -5.00 9.26 -9.64
C LEU A 30 -4.24 8.96 -10.94
N ALA A 31 -2.93 8.75 -10.85
CA ALA A 31 -2.11 8.39 -12.00
C ALA A 31 -0.83 7.71 -11.55
N THR A 32 -0.34 6.81 -12.41
CA THR A 32 1.04 6.34 -12.44
C THR A 32 1.70 6.94 -13.68
N PHE A 33 2.93 7.43 -13.53
CA PHE A 33 3.64 8.14 -14.58
C PHE A 33 4.76 7.28 -15.19
N PRO A 34 5.24 7.63 -16.40
CA PRO A 34 6.38 6.96 -16.99
C PRO A 34 7.63 7.07 -16.11
N PRO A 35 8.57 6.11 -16.21
CA PRO A 35 9.77 6.10 -15.37
C PRO A 35 10.70 7.32 -15.51
N SER A 36 10.54 8.11 -16.57
CA SER A 36 11.29 9.34 -16.82
C SER A 36 10.71 10.58 -16.11
N HIS A 37 9.51 10.47 -15.55
CA HIS A 37 8.85 11.57 -14.87
C HIS A 37 9.33 11.67 -13.41
N GLU A 38 9.46 12.89 -12.88
CA GLU A 38 9.97 13.14 -11.53
C GLU A 38 9.07 12.50 -10.45
N LEU A 39 7.76 12.62 -10.64
CA LEU A 39 6.77 11.90 -9.85
C LEU A 39 6.50 10.55 -10.50
N ARG A 40 6.53 9.46 -9.72
CA ARG A 40 6.17 8.10 -10.16
C ARG A 40 4.67 7.83 -10.07
N VAL A 41 4.03 8.35 -9.02
CA VAL A 41 2.61 8.10 -8.72
C VAL A 41 1.99 9.29 -7.98
N LEU A 42 0.66 9.43 -8.08
CA LEU A 42 -0.16 10.30 -7.23
C LEU A 42 -1.13 9.44 -6.39
N PRO A 43 -0.76 9.01 -5.17
CA PRO A 43 -1.65 8.22 -4.33
C PRO A 43 -2.82 9.07 -3.84
N CYS A 44 -4.03 8.51 -3.88
CA CYS A 44 -5.25 9.18 -3.41
C CYS A 44 -6.02 8.38 -2.36
N GLU A 45 -5.70 7.10 -2.17
CA GLU A 45 -6.30 6.25 -1.15
C GLU A 45 -5.30 5.18 -0.73
N VAL A 46 -5.36 4.79 0.54
CA VAL A 46 -4.64 3.65 1.09
C VAL A 46 -5.57 2.85 1.99
N ALA A 47 -5.45 1.52 1.91
CA ALA A 47 -6.13 0.60 2.80
C ALA A 47 -5.16 -0.49 3.24
N ALA A 48 -5.19 -0.83 4.53
CA ALA A 48 -4.45 -1.95 5.07
C ALA A 48 -5.30 -2.77 6.04
N VAL A 49 -5.06 -4.08 6.08
CA VAL A 49 -5.72 -4.99 7.03
C VAL A 49 -4.70 -5.92 7.67
N ALA A 50 -4.84 -6.13 8.97
CA ALA A 50 -4.08 -7.12 9.71
C ALA A 50 -4.92 -8.40 9.83
N TYR A 51 -4.35 -9.54 9.43
CA TYR A 51 -5.05 -10.79 9.23
C TYR A 51 -4.29 -11.97 9.82
N THR A 52 -5.00 -12.90 10.47
CA THR A 52 -4.50 -14.24 10.83
C THR A 52 -5.45 -15.29 10.27
N LEU A 53 -4.99 -16.52 10.03
CA LEU A 53 -5.91 -17.60 9.60
C LEU A 53 -6.87 -18.00 10.73
N ARG A 54 -6.46 -17.84 11.99
CA ARG A 54 -7.25 -18.20 13.16
C ARG A 54 -8.41 -17.25 13.41
N GLU A 55 -8.17 -15.94 13.31
CA GLU A 55 -9.13 -14.90 13.71
C GLU A 55 -9.70 -14.12 12.52
N GLY A 56 -9.13 -14.31 11.32
CA GLY A 56 -9.46 -13.50 10.17
C GLY A 56 -8.88 -12.09 10.30
N ILE A 57 -9.64 -11.08 9.88
CA ILE A 57 -9.23 -9.66 9.95
C ILE A 57 -9.39 -9.14 11.37
N SER A 58 -8.28 -8.78 12.02
CA SER A 58 -8.26 -8.26 13.39
C SER A 58 -8.19 -6.74 13.47
N GLN A 59 -7.56 -6.09 12.50
CA GLN A 59 -7.42 -4.63 12.44
C GLN A 59 -7.55 -4.12 11.01
N LYS A 60 -7.99 -2.87 10.86
CA LYS A 60 -8.15 -2.19 9.57
C LYS A 60 -7.60 -0.77 9.67
N PHE A 61 -7.01 -0.32 8.59
CA PHE A 61 -6.59 1.05 8.36
C PHE A 61 -7.10 1.48 6.98
N HIS A 62 -7.64 2.68 6.89
CA HIS A 62 -8.14 3.26 5.65
C HIS A 62 -8.01 4.76 5.71
N SER A 63 -7.51 5.37 4.64
CA SER A 63 -7.45 6.82 4.51
C SER A 63 -7.45 7.26 3.06
N PHE A 64 -8.11 8.38 2.78
CA PHE A 64 -7.86 9.16 1.57
C PHE A 64 -6.60 10.01 1.77
N ILE A 65 -5.83 10.16 0.69
CA ILE A 65 -4.57 10.90 0.67
C ILE A 65 -4.77 12.12 -0.21
N ASN A 66 -4.34 13.29 0.23
CA ASN A 66 -4.22 14.45 -0.65
C ASN A 66 -3.02 14.24 -1.61
N PRO A 67 -3.24 13.98 -2.91
CA PRO A 67 -2.15 13.73 -3.85
C PRO A 67 -1.34 15.00 -4.17
N GLY A 68 -1.79 16.17 -3.72
CA GLY A 68 -1.25 17.46 -4.07
C GLY A 68 -1.68 17.90 -5.47
N LYS A 69 -0.87 18.76 -6.09
CA LYS A 69 -1.21 19.37 -7.39
C LYS A 69 -0.97 18.37 -8.53
N ILE A 70 -1.98 18.18 -9.37
CA ILE A 70 -1.84 17.41 -10.61
C ILE A 70 -0.80 18.11 -11.53
N PRO A 71 0.23 17.40 -12.02
CA PRO A 71 1.21 17.93 -12.96
C PRO A 71 0.58 18.45 -14.25
N LEU A 72 1.17 19.50 -14.82
CA LEU A 72 0.66 20.11 -16.05
C LEU A 72 0.66 19.08 -17.20
N GLY A 73 -0.44 19.02 -17.95
CA GLY A 73 -0.62 18.05 -19.04
C GLY A 73 -1.22 16.71 -18.61
N TYR A 74 -1.29 16.41 -17.31
CA TYR A 74 -1.75 15.10 -16.81
C TYR A 74 -3.19 15.07 -16.27
N ARG A 75 -3.92 16.19 -16.35
CA ARG A 75 -5.32 16.25 -15.85
C ARG A 75 -6.23 15.23 -16.55
N TYR A 76 -6.07 15.06 -17.86
CA TYR A 76 -6.84 14.07 -18.61
C TYR A 76 -6.54 12.64 -18.14
N LEU A 77 -5.25 12.30 -17.97
CA LEU A 77 -4.85 10.99 -17.46
C LEU A 77 -5.48 10.73 -16.08
N CYS A 78 -5.35 11.68 -15.15
CA CYS A 78 -5.91 11.51 -13.80
C CYS A 78 -7.42 11.31 -13.82
N LYS A 79 -8.13 12.10 -14.65
CA LYS A 79 -9.58 11.99 -14.81
C LYS A 79 -9.97 10.63 -15.38
N SER A 80 -9.28 10.21 -16.45
CA SER A 80 -9.52 8.93 -17.11
C SER A 80 -9.30 7.77 -16.13
N THR A 81 -8.18 7.73 -15.41
CA THR A 81 -7.92 6.70 -14.39
C THR A 81 -9.04 6.63 -13.38
N SER A 82 -9.40 7.76 -12.77
CA SER A 82 -10.52 7.84 -11.82
C SER A 82 -11.81 7.28 -12.40
N GLU A 83 -12.17 7.69 -13.63
CA GLU A 83 -13.38 7.22 -14.30
C GLU A 83 -13.35 5.73 -14.63
N PHE A 84 -12.19 5.08 -14.80
CA PHE A 84 -12.13 3.65 -15.13
C PHE A 84 -11.90 2.74 -13.92
N THR A 85 -11.31 3.23 -12.83
CA THR A 85 -10.91 2.40 -11.69
C THR A 85 -11.75 2.68 -10.44
N HIS A 86 -11.37 3.68 -9.64
CA HIS A 86 -11.85 3.88 -8.27
C HIS A 86 -12.98 4.91 -8.14
N LYS A 87 -13.28 5.68 -9.19
CA LYS A 87 -14.35 6.72 -9.23
C LYS A 87 -14.20 7.84 -8.21
N LEU A 88 -13.00 8.05 -7.67
CA LEU A 88 -12.73 9.13 -6.72
C LEU A 88 -12.57 10.45 -7.47
N PRO A 89 -13.26 11.54 -7.06
CA PRO A 89 -13.06 12.85 -7.66
C PRO A 89 -11.60 13.30 -7.54
N LEU A 90 -11.13 14.08 -8.52
CA LEU A 90 -9.75 14.58 -8.53
C LEU A 90 -9.42 15.49 -7.34
N ASP A 91 -10.43 16.18 -6.83
CA ASP A 91 -10.32 17.08 -5.67
C ASP A 91 -10.54 16.33 -4.34
N GLY A 92 -10.71 15.01 -4.40
CA GLY A 92 -10.98 14.14 -3.27
C GLY A 92 -12.48 13.91 -3.01
N PRO A 93 -12.80 12.97 -2.11
CA PRO A 93 -14.18 12.67 -1.72
C PRO A 93 -14.72 13.72 -0.73
N ALA A 94 -16.03 13.73 -0.51
CA ALA A 94 -16.70 14.74 0.33
C ALA A 94 -16.31 14.63 1.81
N GLU A 95 -15.93 13.43 2.23
CA GLU A 95 -15.44 13.05 3.55
C GLU A 95 -14.08 13.70 3.89
N GLY A 96 -13.39 14.25 2.88
CA GLY A 96 -12.13 14.94 3.02
C GLY A 96 -10.91 14.11 2.58
N ILE A 97 -9.77 14.79 2.53
CA ILE A 97 -8.48 14.23 2.13
C ILE A 97 -7.48 14.41 3.26
N GLY A 98 -6.73 13.34 3.59
CA GLY A 98 -5.73 13.36 4.64
C GLY A 98 -4.46 14.09 4.24
N ASP A 99 -3.82 14.74 5.21
CA ASP A 99 -2.46 15.23 5.04
C ASP A 99 -1.50 14.05 4.82
N PRO A 100 -0.68 14.05 3.75
CA PRO A 100 0.20 12.94 3.43
C PRO A 100 1.15 12.52 4.55
N GLY A 101 1.67 13.48 5.33
CA GLY A 101 2.58 13.20 6.43
C GLY A 101 1.86 12.50 7.60
N LEU A 102 0.65 12.97 7.93
CA LEU A 102 -0.18 12.31 8.95
C LEU A 102 -0.59 10.90 8.52
N VAL A 103 -1.05 10.72 7.28
CA VAL A 103 -1.43 9.40 6.75
C VAL A 103 -0.25 8.44 6.76
N ALA A 104 0.94 8.91 6.38
CA ALA A 104 2.16 8.11 6.41
C ALA A 104 2.52 7.65 7.83
N ASN A 105 2.44 8.55 8.82
CA ASN A 105 2.69 8.22 10.22
C ASN A 105 1.67 7.22 10.77
N ASP A 106 0.38 7.44 10.50
CA ASP A 106 -0.69 6.55 10.98
C ASP A 106 -0.60 5.15 10.34
N LEU A 107 -0.29 5.09 9.03
CA LEU A 107 -0.05 3.82 8.33
C LEU A 107 1.15 3.10 8.92
N LEU A 108 2.24 3.82 9.18
CA LEU A 108 3.44 3.24 9.75
C LEU A 108 3.18 2.71 11.17
N ASP A 109 2.45 3.46 12.00
CA ASP A 109 2.04 3.02 13.33
C ASP A 109 1.13 1.79 13.27
N PHE A 110 0.22 1.72 12.29
CA PHE A 110 -0.60 0.54 12.04
C PHE A 110 0.27 -0.68 11.72
N ILE A 111 1.24 -0.53 10.81
CA ILE A 111 2.15 -1.62 10.43
C ILE A 111 3.03 -2.04 11.61
N LYS A 112 3.60 -1.08 12.36
CA LYS A 112 4.43 -1.30 13.55
C LYS A 112 3.67 -2.06 14.65
N LYS A 113 2.42 -1.70 14.90
CA LYS A 113 1.55 -2.39 15.88
C LYS A 113 1.13 -3.78 15.41
N SER A 114 1.05 -3.97 14.09
CA SER A 114 0.58 -5.22 13.47
C SER A 114 1.70 -6.18 13.10
N THR A 115 2.97 -5.79 13.12
CA THR A 115 4.08 -6.68 12.72
C THR A 115 5.29 -6.52 13.64
N GLY A 116 5.96 -7.63 13.95
CA GLY A 116 7.29 -7.60 14.56
C GLY A 116 8.34 -7.24 13.51
N THR A 117 9.47 -6.67 13.91
CA THR A 117 10.55 -6.29 13.00
C THR A 117 11.23 -7.53 12.37
N PRO A 118 11.54 -7.53 11.05
CA PRO A 118 11.28 -6.48 10.07
C PRO A 118 9.80 -6.39 9.67
N TYR A 119 9.31 -5.17 9.41
CA TYR A 119 7.93 -4.94 9.00
C TYR A 119 7.67 -5.55 7.61
N LEU A 120 6.69 -6.44 7.53
CA LEU A 120 6.34 -7.19 6.33
C LEU A 120 4.92 -6.85 5.91
N VAL A 121 4.77 -6.29 4.71
CA VAL A 121 3.46 -6.06 4.07
C VAL A 121 3.33 -6.87 2.78
N PHE A 122 2.09 -7.24 2.49
CA PHE A 122 1.69 -8.02 1.33
C PHE A 122 0.78 -7.21 0.42
N CYS A 123 0.92 -7.38 -0.87
CA CYS A 123 0.06 -6.75 -1.88
C CYS A 123 -0.22 -7.72 -3.03
N HIS A 124 -1.12 -7.32 -3.94
CA HIS A 124 -1.33 -8.04 -5.19
C HIS A 124 -0.09 -7.89 -6.09
N ASP A 125 0.31 -8.95 -6.80
CA ASP A 125 1.55 -8.95 -7.60
C ASP A 125 1.54 -7.87 -8.69
N ASP A 126 0.43 -7.77 -9.43
CA ASP A 126 0.26 -6.74 -10.49
C ASP A 126 0.34 -5.31 -9.96
N GLU A 127 0.13 -5.10 -8.66
CA GLU A 127 0.10 -3.78 -8.01
C GLU A 127 1.39 -3.49 -7.24
N LYS A 128 2.35 -4.43 -7.22
CA LYS A 128 3.57 -4.32 -6.42
C LYS A 128 4.32 -3.01 -6.66
N GLN A 129 4.60 -2.69 -7.93
CA GLN A 129 5.37 -1.49 -8.26
C GLN A 129 4.62 -0.23 -7.82
N LYS A 130 3.30 -0.18 -8.01
CA LYS A 130 2.45 0.93 -7.57
C LYS A 130 2.51 1.10 -6.05
N VAL A 131 2.40 0.00 -5.30
CA VAL A 131 2.47 -0.02 -3.83
C VAL A 131 3.85 0.45 -3.35
N GLU A 132 4.93 -0.03 -3.97
CA GLU A 132 6.30 0.40 -3.66
C GLU A 132 6.50 1.90 -3.95
N ASP A 133 6.04 2.39 -5.11
CA ASP A 133 6.12 3.80 -5.48
C ASP A 133 5.29 4.69 -4.53
N CYS A 134 4.11 4.23 -4.09
CA CYS A 134 3.27 4.94 -3.12
C CYS A 134 3.92 5.02 -1.73
N LEU A 135 4.53 3.91 -1.27
CA LEU A 135 5.25 3.88 0.00
C LEU A 135 6.48 4.79 -0.03
N LEU A 136 7.23 4.79 -1.14
CA LEU A 136 8.33 5.73 -1.35
C LEU A 136 7.83 7.18 -1.32
N TRP A 137 6.73 7.47 -2.02
CA TRP A 137 6.14 8.81 -2.04
C TRP A 137 5.72 9.29 -0.64
N LEU A 138 5.16 8.40 0.21
CA LEU A 138 4.81 8.71 1.60
C LEU A 138 6.07 8.90 2.47
N SER A 139 7.12 8.10 2.24
CA SER A 139 8.39 8.18 2.97
C SER A 139 9.04 9.55 2.84
N GLU A 140 8.93 10.17 1.66
CA GLU A 140 9.44 11.51 1.38
C GLU A 140 8.71 12.61 2.19
N LYS A 141 7.50 12.34 2.69
CA LYS A 141 6.71 13.32 3.47
C LYS A 141 7.07 13.32 4.94
N THR A 142 7.50 12.19 5.48
CA THR A 142 7.84 12.03 6.89
C THR A 142 9.34 12.05 7.13
N GLY A 143 10.16 11.76 6.10
CA GLY A 143 11.58 11.49 6.26
C GLY A 143 11.88 10.14 6.91
N GLU A 144 10.85 9.31 7.18
CA GLU A 144 11.00 7.93 7.65
C GLU A 144 10.91 6.98 6.46
N VAL A 145 11.89 6.07 6.33
CA VAL A 145 11.91 5.11 5.24
C VAL A 145 11.07 3.88 5.60
N PHE A 146 10.11 3.54 4.74
CA PHE A 146 9.36 2.29 4.79
C PHE A 146 10.23 1.17 4.21
N TYR A 147 10.74 0.27 5.05
CA TYR A 147 11.56 -0.84 4.58
C TYR A 147 10.72 -2.13 4.42
N SER A 148 10.73 -2.63 3.18
CA SER A 148 10.31 -3.94 2.66
C SER A 148 8.81 -4.26 2.48
N VAL A 149 8.28 -3.96 1.28
CA VAL A 149 7.18 -4.74 0.67
C VAL A 149 7.76 -6.08 0.31
N ALA A 150 7.20 -7.15 0.87
CA ALA A 150 8.01 -8.34 0.94
C ALA A 150 7.35 -9.59 0.32
N ALA A 151 6.04 -9.65 0.10
CA ALA A 151 5.52 -10.72 -0.74
C ALA A 151 4.29 -10.34 -1.56
N CYS A 152 4.31 -10.82 -2.79
CA CYS A 152 3.24 -10.70 -3.76
C CYS A 152 2.52 -12.03 -3.86
N PHE A 153 1.19 -11.99 -3.80
CA PHE A 153 0.37 -13.16 -4.12
C PHE A 153 0.03 -13.12 -5.59
N ALA A 154 0.60 -14.03 -6.37
CA ALA A 154 0.07 -14.38 -7.69
C ALA A 154 -0.97 -15.48 -7.50
N VAL A 155 -2.24 -15.16 -7.74
CA VAL A 155 -3.25 -16.23 -7.89
C VAL A 155 -3.05 -16.82 -9.27
N ASN A 156 -2.64 -18.09 -9.35
CA ASN A 156 -2.50 -18.78 -10.63
C ASN A 156 -3.90 -19.01 -11.21
N THR A 157 -4.40 -18.08 -12.01
CA THR A 157 -5.71 -18.18 -12.68
C THR A 157 -5.58 -19.09 -13.90
N ASN A 158 -5.29 -20.37 -13.66
CA ASN A 158 -5.46 -21.44 -14.63
C ASN A 158 -6.55 -22.38 -14.08
N TYR A 159 -7.80 -21.94 -14.21
CA TYR A 159 -8.99 -22.79 -14.12
C TYR A 159 -9.70 -22.76 -15.46
#